data_AF-A0A6G0HKY1-F1
#
_entry.id   AF-A0A6G0HKY1-F1
#
_cell.length_a   1.000
_cell.length_b   1.000
_cell.length_c   1.000
_cell.angle_alpha   90.00
_cell.angle_beta   90.00
_cell.angle_gamma   90.00
#
_symmetry.space_group_name_H-M   'P 1'
#
loop_
_entity.id
_entity.type
_entity.pdbx_description
1 polymer ?
#
loop_
_entity_poly.entity_id
_entity_poly.type
_entity_poly.pdbx_seq_one_letter_code
_entity_poly.pdbx_strand_id
1 'polypeptide(L)'
;MPSDLAKKKAAKKKEAAKARQRTKKPDELNEEGDQPETQSNGAESNGIASLTKELDEFELAKTEARAVTGVLASHPNSTDVHISSLSLTFHGQELLADTSLELNSGRRYGLIGLNGTGKSMLLSAIGHREIPIPEHIDIYHLTREMAPSEKSALQCVMEVDEQRIMLEKEAERLAHEDSECEKLMELYERLEELDADKAEVRASRILHGLGFTAAMQQKKLKDFSGGWRMRVALARALFIKPFMLLLDEPTNHLDLDACVWLEEELKSFKRILVLISHSQDFLNGVCTNIIHLHQRKLKYYTGNYDQYVKTREELEENQMKRFNWEQDQIAHMKNYIARFGHGSAKLARQAQSKEKTLQKMVASGLTEKVVNDKTLSFYFPPCGKIPPPVIMVQNVSFKYSDNTPHIYKNLEFGIDLDTRVALVGPNGAGKSTLLKLLMGELLPTDGMIRKHSHVKIGRYHQHLTEQLELDLSPLEYMMKCFPEIKEKER
;
A
#
# COMPACT_ATOMS: atom_id res chain seq x y z
N MET A 1 -6.59 43.20 -34.68
CA MET A 1 -5.46 42.26 -34.88
C MET A 1 -5.82 40.96 -34.16
N PRO A 2 -6.16 39.86 -34.85
CA PRO A 2 -6.49 38.60 -34.18
C PRO A 2 -5.24 38.02 -33.50
N SER A 3 -5.36 37.62 -32.23
CA SER A 3 -4.26 37.17 -31.37
C SER A 3 -3.56 35.92 -31.91
N ASP A 4 -2.26 35.81 -31.63
CA ASP A 4 -1.38 34.72 -32.13
C ASP A 4 -1.84 33.31 -31.73
N LEU A 5 -2.69 33.20 -30.71
CA LEU A 5 -3.36 31.97 -30.30
C LEU A 5 -4.38 31.47 -31.32
N ALA A 6 -5.15 32.37 -31.94
CA ALA A 6 -6.10 32.01 -32.99
C ALA A 6 -5.38 31.55 -34.27
N LYS A 7 -4.21 32.15 -34.57
CA LYS A 7 -3.36 31.72 -35.69
C LYS A 7 -2.70 30.35 -35.44
N LYS A 8 -2.24 30.07 -34.22
CA LYS A 8 -1.74 28.73 -33.83
C LYS A 8 -2.84 27.66 -33.89
N LYS A 9 -4.07 27.98 -33.46
CA LYS A 9 -5.24 27.07 -33.58
C LYS A 9 -5.59 26.74 -35.04
N ALA A 10 -5.54 27.73 -35.93
CA ALA A 10 -5.81 27.53 -37.35
C ALA A 10 -4.70 26.73 -38.07
N ALA A 11 -3.44 26.89 -37.66
CA ALA A 11 -2.31 26.15 -38.20
C ALA A 11 -2.39 24.65 -37.85
N LYS A 12 -2.65 24.31 -36.58
CA LYS A 12 -2.83 22.91 -36.13
C LYS A 12 -4.00 22.20 -36.83
N LYS A 13 -5.10 22.93 -37.09
CA LYS A 13 -6.27 22.39 -37.84
C LYS A 13 -5.93 22.06 -39.29
N LYS A 14 -5.01 22.81 -39.92
CA LYS A 14 -4.55 22.58 -41.31
C LYS A 14 -3.56 21.42 -41.43
N GLU A 15 -2.73 21.17 -40.43
CA GLU A 15 -1.80 20.03 -40.42
C GLU A 15 -2.54 18.70 -40.23
N ALA A 16 -3.51 18.64 -39.31
CA ALA A 16 -4.35 17.45 -39.11
C ALA A 16 -5.16 17.05 -40.36
N ALA A 17 -5.61 18.03 -41.15
CA ALA A 17 -6.33 17.79 -42.41
C ALA A 17 -5.41 17.24 -43.52
N LYS A 18 -4.12 17.61 -43.53
CA LYS A 18 -3.14 17.12 -44.52
C LYS A 18 -2.65 15.69 -44.21
N ALA A 19 -2.56 15.31 -42.95
CA ALA A 19 -2.20 13.95 -42.54
C ALA A 19 -3.25 12.92 -43.03
N ARG A 20 -4.53 13.28 -43.04
CA ARG A 20 -5.66 12.42 -43.49
C ARG A 20 -5.71 12.13 -44.99
N GLN A 21 -4.97 12.85 -45.84
CA GLN A 21 -4.96 12.60 -47.30
C GLN A 21 -3.83 11.67 -47.76
N ARG A 22 -2.88 11.30 -46.90
CA ARG A 22 -1.73 10.45 -47.30
C ARG A 22 -1.93 8.94 -47.11
N THR A 23 -2.97 8.51 -46.41
CA THR A 23 -3.22 7.09 -46.10
C THR A 23 -4.49 6.57 -46.79
N LYS A 24 -4.49 6.53 -48.14
CA LYS A 24 -5.40 5.67 -48.90
C LYS A 24 -4.73 5.19 -50.20
N LYS A 25 -4.17 3.98 -50.16
CA LYS A 25 -4.02 3.06 -51.30
C LYS A 25 -4.34 1.65 -50.80
N PRO A 26 -5.23 0.89 -51.46
CA PRO A 26 -5.49 -0.51 -51.15
C PRO A 26 -4.58 -1.42 -52.00
N ASP A 27 -4.08 -2.51 -51.42
CA ASP A 27 -3.65 -3.67 -52.19
C ASP A 27 -4.14 -4.95 -51.52
N GLU A 28 -4.65 -5.84 -52.37
CA GLU A 28 -5.35 -7.08 -52.09
C GLU A 28 -4.38 -8.28 -51.98
N LEU A 29 -4.84 -9.30 -51.22
CA LEU A 29 -4.63 -10.75 -51.38
C LEU A 29 -3.19 -11.33 -51.40
N ASN A 30 -2.88 -12.20 -50.43
CA ASN A 30 -2.80 -13.64 -50.68
C ASN A 30 -2.66 -14.44 -49.38
N GLU A 31 -3.56 -15.42 -49.23
CA GLU A 31 -3.42 -16.58 -48.35
C GLU A 31 -2.39 -17.53 -48.96
N GLU A 32 -1.38 -17.94 -48.20
CA GLU A 32 -0.72 -19.23 -48.38
C GLU A 32 -0.12 -19.65 -47.03
N GLY A 33 -0.53 -20.84 -46.57
CA GLY A 33 -0.10 -21.42 -45.32
C GLY A 33 1.32 -21.95 -45.38
N ASP A 34 2.00 -21.88 -44.23
CA ASP A 34 3.11 -22.76 -43.93
C ASP A 34 3.19 -22.98 -42.41
N GLN A 35 3.00 -24.22 -41.99
CA GLN A 35 3.29 -24.68 -40.64
C GLN A 35 4.75 -25.13 -40.60
N PRO A 36 5.56 -24.66 -39.64
CA PRO A 36 6.70 -25.44 -39.20
C PRO A 36 6.42 -26.02 -37.82
N GLU A 37 6.22 -27.34 -37.80
CA GLU A 37 6.45 -28.16 -36.62
C GLU A 37 7.81 -27.80 -36.01
N THR A 38 7.83 -27.43 -34.72
CA THR A 38 9.09 -27.35 -33.97
C THR A 38 9.00 -28.22 -32.73
N GLN A 39 9.88 -29.21 -32.74
CA GLN A 39 10.05 -30.26 -31.77
C GLN A 39 10.43 -29.71 -30.39
N SER A 40 9.90 -30.41 -29.39
CA SER A 40 10.24 -30.33 -27.97
C SER A 40 11.74 -30.29 -27.70
N ASN A 41 12.18 -29.33 -26.91
CA ASN A 41 13.27 -29.52 -25.96
C ASN A 41 12.99 -28.70 -24.70
N GLY A 42 12.60 -29.41 -23.65
CA GLY A 42 12.37 -28.85 -22.32
C GLY A 42 13.65 -28.86 -21.50
N ALA A 43 13.82 -27.83 -20.69
CA ALA A 43 14.12 -27.89 -19.26
C ALA A 43 14.30 -26.45 -18.73
N GLU A 44 13.82 -26.21 -17.51
CA GLU A 44 13.98 -24.99 -16.67
C GLU A 44 12.91 -23.87 -16.71
N SER A 45 11.86 -23.92 -17.54
CA SER A 45 10.76 -22.91 -17.50
C SER A 45 9.56 -23.28 -16.63
N ASN A 46 9.46 -24.52 -16.13
CA ASN A 46 8.22 -25.04 -15.53
C ASN A 46 7.92 -24.52 -14.11
N GLY A 47 8.94 -24.12 -13.33
CA GLY A 47 8.73 -23.70 -11.93
C GLY A 47 8.05 -22.33 -11.81
N ILE A 48 8.42 -21.38 -12.65
CA ILE A 48 7.93 -19.99 -12.58
C ILE A 48 6.51 -19.87 -13.14
N ALA A 49 6.22 -20.57 -14.24
CA ALA A 49 4.88 -20.62 -14.82
C ALA A 49 3.87 -21.29 -13.86
N SER A 50 4.31 -22.27 -13.07
CA SER A 50 3.51 -22.90 -12.00
C SER A 50 3.18 -21.90 -10.90
N LEU A 51 4.18 -21.18 -10.38
CA LEU A 51 3.99 -20.19 -9.31
C LEU A 51 3.07 -19.04 -9.72
N THR A 52 3.17 -18.53 -10.96
CA THR A 52 2.23 -17.51 -11.45
C THR A 52 0.81 -18.04 -11.57
N LYS A 53 0.63 -19.30 -12.00
CA LYS A 53 -0.68 -19.94 -12.07
C LYS A 53 -1.28 -20.19 -10.68
N GLU A 54 -0.49 -20.67 -9.72
CA GLU A 54 -0.91 -20.87 -8.33
C GLU A 54 -1.35 -19.55 -7.67
N LEU A 55 -0.65 -18.44 -7.96
CA LEU A 55 -1.03 -17.10 -7.49
C LEU A 55 -2.29 -16.57 -8.20
N ASP A 56 -2.48 -16.89 -9.48
CA ASP A 56 -3.70 -16.58 -10.22
C ASP A 56 -4.91 -17.36 -9.68
N GLU A 57 -4.74 -18.65 -9.42
CA GLU A 57 -5.74 -19.49 -8.76
C GLU A 57 -6.07 -18.98 -7.35
N PHE A 58 -5.08 -18.52 -6.60
CA PHE A 58 -5.29 -17.95 -5.26
C PHE A 58 -6.06 -16.62 -5.29
N GLU A 59 -5.79 -15.73 -6.25
CA GLU A 59 -6.57 -14.49 -6.41
C GLU A 59 -7.98 -14.76 -6.95
N LEU A 60 -8.14 -15.74 -7.84
CA LEU A 60 -9.45 -16.22 -8.27
C LEU A 60 -10.26 -16.75 -7.08
N ALA A 61 -9.65 -17.59 -6.23
CA ALA A 61 -10.27 -18.10 -5.02
C ALA A 61 -10.66 -16.97 -4.04
N LYS A 62 -9.81 -15.94 -3.88
CA LYS A 62 -10.15 -14.75 -3.09
C LYS A 62 -11.30 -13.93 -3.67
N THR A 63 -11.45 -13.94 -4.99
CA THR A 63 -12.50 -13.22 -5.69
C THR A 63 -13.83 -13.98 -5.56
N GLU A 64 -13.82 -15.29 -5.74
CA GLU A 64 -14.98 -16.18 -5.53
C GLU A 64 -15.48 -16.16 -4.09
N ALA A 65 -14.57 -16.07 -3.12
CA ALA A 65 -14.90 -16.00 -1.70
C ALA A 65 -15.44 -14.63 -1.24
N ARG A 66 -15.45 -13.63 -2.13
CA ARG A 66 -15.81 -12.25 -1.80
C ARG A 66 -17.14 -11.89 -2.42
N ALA A 67 -18.00 -11.25 -1.63
CA ALA A 67 -19.22 -10.63 -2.14
C ALA A 67 -19.22 -9.15 -1.75
N VAL A 68 -19.41 -8.30 -2.76
CA VAL A 68 -19.41 -6.85 -2.63
C VAL A 68 -20.72 -6.30 -3.19
N THR A 69 -21.33 -5.39 -2.45
CA THR A 69 -22.54 -4.68 -2.88
C THR A 69 -22.32 -3.19 -2.70
N GLY A 70 -22.73 -2.37 -3.65
CA GLY A 70 -22.69 -0.92 -3.52
C GLY A 70 -23.42 -0.26 -4.67
N VAL A 71 -23.93 0.95 -4.45
CA VAL A 71 -24.65 1.72 -5.46
C VAL A 71 -23.85 2.98 -5.79
N LEU A 72 -23.59 3.22 -7.08
CA LEU A 72 -22.96 4.45 -7.53
C LEU A 72 -23.93 5.63 -7.29
N ALA A 73 -23.55 6.52 -6.39
CA ALA A 73 -24.31 7.70 -6.02
C ALA A 73 -23.81 8.97 -6.74
N SER A 74 -22.56 8.98 -7.22
CA SER A 74 -22.03 10.05 -8.07
C SER A 74 -22.57 9.96 -9.51
N HIS A 75 -22.58 11.09 -10.22
CA HIS A 75 -22.97 11.11 -11.62
C HIS A 75 -22.02 10.21 -12.45
N PRO A 76 -22.51 9.43 -13.45
CA PRO A 76 -21.66 8.53 -14.23
C PRO A 76 -20.52 9.21 -14.97
N ASN A 77 -20.69 10.48 -15.33
CA ASN A 77 -19.65 11.33 -15.92
C ASN A 77 -18.84 12.13 -14.89
N SER A 78 -18.98 11.88 -13.59
CA SER A 78 -18.18 12.58 -12.57
C SER A 78 -16.74 12.05 -12.55
N THR A 79 -15.79 12.93 -12.24
CA THR A 79 -14.41 12.54 -11.89
C THR A 79 -14.32 12.01 -10.46
N ASP A 80 -15.31 12.32 -9.64
CA ASP A 80 -15.42 11.84 -8.26
C ASP A 80 -16.22 10.54 -8.23
N VAL A 81 -15.79 9.61 -7.39
CA VAL A 81 -16.41 8.30 -7.18
C VAL A 81 -17.07 8.29 -5.80
N HIS A 82 -18.39 8.28 -5.78
CA HIS A 82 -19.16 8.11 -4.56
C HIS A 82 -20.03 6.86 -4.66
N ILE A 83 -19.77 5.90 -3.77
CA ILE A 83 -20.55 4.66 -3.66
C ILE A 83 -21.24 4.67 -2.30
N SER A 84 -22.57 4.60 -2.33
CA SER A 84 -23.43 4.47 -1.15
C SER A 84 -23.76 3.00 -0.86
N SER A 85 -24.04 2.70 0.40
CA SER A 85 -24.42 1.35 0.87
C SER A 85 -23.44 0.25 0.44
N LEU A 86 -22.15 0.56 0.56
CA LEU A 86 -21.07 -0.39 0.35
C LEU A 86 -21.06 -1.41 1.50
N SER A 87 -21.18 -2.69 1.15
CA SER A 87 -20.95 -3.81 2.04
C SER A 87 -19.98 -4.77 1.38
N LEU A 88 -19.06 -5.33 2.17
CA LEU A 88 -18.03 -6.24 1.71
C LEU A 88 -17.94 -7.41 2.67
N THR A 89 -18.12 -8.61 2.14
CA THR A 89 -18.02 -9.86 2.88
C THR A 89 -16.93 -10.74 2.25
N PHE A 90 -16.21 -11.48 3.08
CA PHE A 90 -15.15 -12.39 2.66
C PHE A 90 -15.23 -13.68 3.47
N HIS A 91 -15.35 -14.83 2.80
CA HIS A 91 -15.59 -16.14 3.42
C HIS A 91 -16.73 -16.12 4.47
N GLY A 92 -17.81 -15.39 4.18
CA GLY A 92 -18.97 -15.25 5.09
C GLY A 92 -18.75 -14.31 6.28
N GLN A 93 -17.56 -13.73 6.45
CA GLN A 93 -17.31 -12.68 7.43
C GLN A 93 -17.55 -11.31 6.81
N GLU A 94 -18.36 -10.49 7.47
CA GLU A 94 -18.60 -9.11 7.09
C GLU A 94 -17.42 -8.20 7.50
N LEU A 95 -16.71 -7.68 6.50
CA LEU A 95 -15.58 -6.76 6.68
C LEU A 95 -16.05 -5.30 6.64
N LEU A 96 -17.02 -4.99 5.78
CA LEU A 96 -17.70 -3.68 5.70
C LEU A 96 -19.21 -3.86 5.70
N ALA A 97 -19.91 -2.99 6.43
CA ALA A 97 -21.35 -3.04 6.64
C ALA A 97 -21.97 -1.65 6.37
N ASP A 98 -22.72 -1.54 5.26
CA ASP A 98 -23.51 -0.36 4.86
C ASP A 98 -22.79 0.97 5.10
N THR A 99 -21.66 1.15 4.40
CA THR A 99 -20.80 2.33 4.51
C THR A 99 -20.77 3.11 3.19
N SER A 100 -20.33 4.37 3.21
CA SER A 100 -20.08 5.13 1.98
C SER A 100 -18.59 5.12 1.65
N LEU A 101 -18.27 4.92 0.36
CA LEU A 101 -16.94 5.13 -0.18
C LEU A 101 -16.94 6.42 -1.01
N GLU A 102 -16.18 7.41 -0.55
CA GLU A 102 -16.03 8.74 -1.15
C GLU A 102 -14.59 8.96 -1.59
N LEU A 103 -14.37 8.99 -2.90
CA LEU A 103 -13.06 9.22 -3.53
C LEU A 103 -13.17 10.36 -4.54
N ASN A 104 -12.63 11.52 -4.16
CA ASN A 104 -12.67 12.72 -4.99
C ASN A 104 -11.38 12.88 -5.79
N SER A 105 -11.51 13.39 -7.02
CA SER A 105 -10.36 13.67 -7.87
C SER A 105 -9.43 14.70 -7.22
N GLY A 106 -8.12 14.50 -7.39
CA GLY A 106 -7.08 15.33 -6.77
C GLY A 106 -6.83 15.09 -5.28
N ARG A 107 -7.53 14.13 -4.67
CA ARG A 107 -7.30 13.73 -3.27
C ARG A 107 -6.42 12.49 -3.18
N ARG A 108 -5.61 12.46 -2.13
CA ARG A 108 -4.70 11.37 -1.80
C ARG A 108 -5.13 10.78 -0.46
N TYR A 109 -5.67 9.58 -0.51
CA TYR A 109 -6.30 8.89 0.61
C TYR A 109 -5.34 7.87 1.23
N GLY A 110 -5.07 8.00 2.53
CA GLY A 110 -4.41 6.97 3.32
C GLY A 110 -5.44 6.05 3.96
N LEU A 111 -5.50 4.80 3.54
CA LEU A 111 -6.39 3.78 4.12
C LEU A 111 -5.70 3.09 5.29
N ILE A 112 -6.20 3.34 6.50
CA ILE A 112 -5.65 2.81 7.74
C ILE A 112 -6.68 1.96 8.49
N GLY A 113 -6.19 1.07 9.35
CA GLY A 113 -6.99 0.14 10.12
C GLY A 113 -6.14 -1.01 10.63
N LEU A 114 -6.67 -1.78 11.58
CA LEU A 114 -5.98 -2.94 12.15
C LEU A 114 -5.71 -4.00 11.07
N ASN A 115 -4.73 -4.86 11.31
CA ASN A 115 -4.44 -5.96 10.39
C ASN A 115 -5.59 -6.96 10.40
N GLY A 116 -6.00 -7.40 9.20
CA GLY A 116 -7.14 -8.32 9.04
C GLY A 116 -8.52 -7.66 9.01
N THR A 117 -8.64 -6.33 9.04
CA THR A 117 -9.95 -5.65 8.92
C THR A 117 -10.49 -5.60 7.49
N GLY A 118 -9.68 -5.92 6.49
CA GLY A 118 -10.11 -5.95 5.08
C GLY A 118 -9.56 -4.82 4.20
N LYS A 119 -8.53 -4.08 4.62
CA LYS A 119 -7.93 -2.98 3.83
C LYS A 119 -7.54 -3.41 2.40
N SER A 120 -6.71 -4.43 2.28
CA SER A 120 -6.29 -4.99 0.99
C SER A 120 -7.46 -5.57 0.21
N MET A 121 -8.45 -6.17 0.90
CA MET A 121 -9.66 -6.70 0.25
C MET A 121 -10.52 -5.60 -0.37
N LEU A 122 -10.64 -4.45 0.30
CA LEU A 122 -11.31 -3.27 -0.25
C LEU A 122 -10.58 -2.72 -1.48
N LEU A 123 -9.24 -2.59 -1.43
CA LEU A 123 -8.45 -2.17 -2.60
C LEU A 123 -8.59 -3.14 -3.76
N SER A 124 -8.56 -4.45 -3.50
CA SER A 124 -8.82 -5.48 -4.52
C SER A 124 -10.21 -5.37 -5.11
N ALA A 125 -11.25 -5.11 -4.31
CA ALA A 125 -12.61 -4.94 -4.82
C ALA A 125 -12.75 -3.72 -5.75
N ILE A 126 -12.08 -2.61 -5.40
CA ILE A 126 -12.01 -1.41 -6.24
C ILE A 126 -11.21 -1.73 -7.52
N GLY A 127 -10.04 -2.35 -7.39
CA GLY A 127 -9.15 -2.67 -8.51
C GLY A 127 -9.75 -3.59 -9.57
N HIS A 128 -10.53 -4.60 -9.14
CA HIS A 128 -11.22 -5.52 -10.05
C HIS A 128 -12.57 -4.99 -10.55
N ARG A 129 -12.95 -3.74 -10.22
CA ARG A 129 -14.25 -3.14 -10.55
C ARG A 129 -15.45 -3.98 -10.07
N GLU A 130 -15.31 -4.67 -8.93
CA GLU A 130 -16.43 -5.37 -8.26
C GLU A 130 -17.47 -4.39 -7.69
N ILE A 131 -17.07 -3.13 -7.55
CA ILE A 131 -17.91 -2.00 -7.16
C ILE A 131 -18.18 -1.17 -8.44
N PRO A 132 -19.39 -0.58 -8.63
CA PRO A 132 -19.71 0.15 -9.85
C PRO A 132 -18.91 1.45 -9.99
N ILE A 133 -17.70 1.35 -10.52
CA ILE A 133 -16.83 2.49 -10.82
C ILE A 133 -17.03 2.86 -12.29
N PRO A 134 -17.22 4.16 -12.61
CA PRO A 134 -17.39 4.61 -13.99
C PRO A 134 -16.31 4.11 -14.96
N GLU A 135 -16.70 3.83 -16.21
CA GLU A 135 -15.81 3.23 -17.21
C GLU A 135 -14.63 4.15 -17.58
N HIS A 136 -14.85 5.47 -17.61
CA HIS A 136 -13.83 6.48 -17.93
C HIS A 136 -12.74 6.64 -16.87
N ILE A 137 -12.93 6.05 -15.69
CA ILE A 137 -11.92 6.07 -14.63
C ILE A 137 -11.06 4.84 -14.81
N ASP A 138 -9.88 5.00 -15.40
CA ASP A 138 -8.90 3.92 -15.46
C ASP A 138 -8.24 3.71 -14.10
N ILE A 139 -8.25 2.46 -13.64
CA ILE A 139 -7.74 2.05 -12.34
C ILE A 139 -6.46 1.25 -12.58
N TYR A 140 -5.39 1.62 -11.89
CA TYR A 140 -4.20 0.78 -11.80
C TYR A 140 -4.05 0.30 -10.36
N HIS A 141 -4.21 -0.99 -10.15
CA HIS A 141 -4.01 -1.64 -8.86
C HIS A 141 -2.67 -2.37 -8.85
N LEU A 142 -1.71 -1.89 -8.06
CA LEU A 142 -0.41 -2.52 -7.92
C LEU A 142 -0.47 -3.64 -6.87
N THR A 143 -0.75 -4.86 -7.31
CA THR A 143 -0.79 -6.05 -6.44
C THR A 143 0.36 -7.02 -6.66
N ARG A 144 0.95 -7.02 -7.86
CA ARG A 144 1.87 -8.06 -8.30
C ARG A 144 3.18 -7.49 -8.81
N GLU A 145 4.23 -8.25 -8.61
CA GLU A 145 5.50 -8.04 -9.28
C GLU A 145 5.38 -8.33 -10.78
N MET A 146 6.22 -7.71 -11.61
CA MET A 146 6.25 -8.05 -13.03
C MET A 146 6.77 -9.48 -13.24
N ALA A 147 6.12 -10.21 -14.16
CA ALA A 147 6.59 -11.52 -14.61
C ALA A 147 8.02 -11.40 -15.18
N PRO A 148 8.89 -12.41 -14.98
CA PRO A 148 10.22 -12.37 -15.55
C PRO A 148 10.12 -12.35 -17.07
N SER A 149 10.91 -11.49 -17.70
CA SER A 149 10.88 -11.25 -19.14
C SER A 149 12.29 -11.07 -19.68
N GLU A 150 12.46 -11.36 -20.98
CA GLU A 150 13.70 -11.09 -21.71
C GLU A 150 13.90 -9.60 -22.01
N LYS A 151 12.85 -8.78 -21.83
CA LYS A 151 12.89 -7.32 -22.01
C LYS A 151 13.67 -6.65 -20.88
N SER A 152 14.27 -5.50 -21.18
CA SER A 152 14.94 -4.68 -20.17
C SER A 152 13.93 -4.01 -19.23
N ALA A 153 14.37 -3.66 -18.01
CA ALA A 153 13.53 -2.92 -17.07
C ALA A 153 12.96 -1.63 -17.67
N LEU A 154 13.77 -0.90 -18.45
CA LEU A 154 13.35 0.32 -19.14
C LEU A 154 12.24 0.06 -20.18
N GLN A 155 12.42 -0.97 -21.02
CA GLN A 155 11.41 -1.35 -22.01
C GLN A 155 10.11 -1.78 -21.37
N CYS A 156 10.16 -2.54 -20.27
CA CYS A 156 8.97 -2.98 -19.53
C CYS A 156 8.15 -1.81 -18.97
N VAL A 157 8.79 -0.71 -18.56
CA VAL A 157 8.09 0.49 -18.08
C VAL A 157 7.47 1.27 -19.24
N MET A 158 8.16 1.35 -20.38
CA MET A 158 7.67 2.05 -21.57
C MET A 158 6.57 1.30 -22.33
N GLU A 159 6.52 -0.02 -22.19
CA GLU A 159 5.52 -0.86 -22.85
C GLU A 159 4.13 -0.63 -22.24
N VAL A 160 3.43 0.38 -22.75
CA VAL A 160 2.09 0.77 -22.30
C VAL A 160 1.11 0.94 -23.46
N ASP A 161 1.33 0.17 -24.52
CA ASP A 161 0.56 0.30 -25.76
C ASP A 161 -0.95 0.09 -25.53
N GLU A 162 -1.33 -0.85 -24.66
CA GLU A 162 -2.74 -1.10 -24.33
C GLU A 162 -3.44 0.11 -23.71
N GLN A 163 -2.79 0.79 -22.76
CA GLN A 163 -3.37 1.97 -22.12
C GLN A 163 -3.40 3.16 -23.06
N ARG A 164 -2.37 3.32 -23.91
CA ARG A 164 -2.35 4.35 -24.94
C ARG A 164 -3.53 4.16 -25.90
N ILE A 165 -3.75 2.95 -26.39
CA ILE A 165 -4.87 2.61 -27.28
C ILE A 165 -6.21 2.89 -26.59
N MET A 166 -6.36 2.56 -25.30
CA MET A 166 -7.59 2.82 -24.55
C MET A 166 -7.87 4.32 -24.43
N LEU A 167 -6.85 5.12 -24.09
CA LEU A 167 -6.95 6.57 -23.98
C LEU A 167 -7.25 7.25 -25.32
N GLU A 168 -6.65 6.76 -26.42
CA GLU A 168 -6.92 7.26 -27.77
C GLU A 168 -8.39 7.02 -28.16
N LYS A 169 -8.92 5.80 -27.92
CA LYS A 169 -10.34 5.48 -28.18
C LYS A 169 -11.29 6.35 -27.37
N GLU A 170 -10.97 6.58 -26.10
CA GLU A 170 -11.80 7.40 -25.23
C GLU A 170 -11.78 8.88 -25.63
N ALA A 171 -10.59 9.39 -26.00
CA ALA A 171 -10.46 10.74 -26.53
C ALA A 171 -11.25 10.91 -27.84
N GLU A 172 -11.27 9.90 -28.72
CA GLU A 172 -12.09 9.90 -29.94
C GLU A 172 -13.60 9.93 -29.62
N ARG A 173 -14.06 9.12 -28.65
CA ARG A 173 -15.47 9.12 -28.20
C ARG A 173 -15.88 10.50 -27.68
N LEU A 174 -15.09 11.06 -26.77
CA LEU A 174 -15.38 12.37 -26.16
C LEU A 174 -15.30 13.51 -27.19
N ALA A 175 -14.37 13.45 -28.15
CA ALA A 175 -14.30 14.42 -29.24
C ALA A 175 -15.54 14.37 -30.16
N HIS A 176 -16.19 13.21 -30.28
CA HIS A 176 -17.43 13.05 -31.03
C HIS A 176 -18.68 13.53 -30.27
N GLU A 177 -18.73 13.33 -28.94
CA GLU A 177 -19.85 13.74 -28.10
C GLU A 177 -19.82 15.25 -27.79
N ASP A 178 -18.68 15.77 -27.32
CA ASP A 178 -18.47 17.18 -26.98
C ASP A 178 -17.00 17.58 -27.10
N SER A 179 -16.66 18.26 -28.20
CA SER A 179 -15.30 18.68 -28.53
C SER A 179 -14.71 19.74 -27.58
N GLU A 180 -15.50 20.36 -26.70
CA GLU A 180 -15.02 21.36 -25.73
C GLU A 180 -15.00 20.84 -24.28
N CYS A 181 -15.25 19.55 -24.06
CA CYS A 181 -15.22 18.96 -22.73
C CYS A 181 -13.82 19.07 -22.08
N GLU A 182 -13.73 19.59 -20.85
CA GLU A 182 -12.46 19.71 -20.09
C GLU A 182 -11.71 18.37 -19.99
N LYS A 183 -12.44 17.26 -19.89
CA LYS A 183 -11.88 15.90 -19.86
C LYS A 183 -11.12 15.54 -21.12
N LEU A 184 -11.57 16.01 -22.29
CA LEU A 184 -10.88 15.77 -23.54
C LEU A 184 -9.51 16.46 -23.55
N MET A 185 -9.42 17.64 -22.94
CA MET A 185 -8.15 18.36 -22.79
C MET A 185 -7.19 17.61 -21.86
N GLU A 186 -7.68 17.08 -20.73
CA GLU A 186 -6.88 16.25 -19.82
C GLU A 186 -6.40 14.94 -20.48
N LEU A 187 -7.23 14.31 -21.30
CA LEU A 187 -6.84 13.12 -22.07
C LEU A 187 -5.77 13.44 -23.11
N TYR A 188 -5.88 14.56 -23.83
CA TYR A 188 -4.83 14.97 -24.76
C TYR A 188 -3.52 15.32 -24.06
N GLU A 189 -3.56 15.99 -22.90
CA GLU A 189 -2.36 16.24 -22.08
C GLU A 189 -1.72 14.90 -21.64
N ARG A 190 -2.55 13.92 -21.27
CA ARG A 190 -2.06 12.58 -20.90
C ARG A 190 -1.45 11.82 -22.09
N LEU A 191 -2.04 11.92 -23.27
CA LEU A 191 -1.50 11.29 -24.49
C LEU A 191 -0.19 11.94 -24.91
N GLU A 192 -0.07 13.27 -24.82
CA GLU A 192 1.19 13.99 -25.08
C GLU A 192 2.27 13.65 -24.03
N GLU A 193 1.88 13.41 -22.78
CA GLU A 193 2.78 12.92 -21.73
C GLU A 193 3.31 11.50 -21.98
N LEU A 194 2.57 10.69 -22.76
CA LEU A 194 2.92 9.33 -23.14
C LEU A 194 3.63 9.24 -24.50
N ASP A 195 3.85 10.38 -25.18
CA ASP A 195 4.51 10.38 -26.48
C ASP A 195 5.97 9.92 -26.40
N ALA A 196 6.37 9.21 -27.46
CA ALA A 196 7.60 8.42 -27.51
C ALA A 196 8.88 9.26 -27.30
N ASP A 197 8.90 10.50 -27.79
CA ASP A 197 10.10 11.35 -27.79
C ASP A 197 10.61 11.70 -26.39
N LYS A 198 9.74 11.68 -25.37
CA LYS A 198 10.10 11.93 -23.95
C LYS A 198 9.86 10.74 -23.03
N ALA A 199 9.25 9.67 -23.55
CA ALA A 199 8.92 8.47 -22.79
C ALA A 199 10.16 7.83 -22.16
N GLU A 200 11.24 7.68 -22.92
CA GLU A 200 12.48 7.04 -22.43
C GLU A 200 13.13 7.82 -21.29
N VAL A 201 13.29 9.13 -21.45
CA VAL A 201 13.89 10.01 -20.42
C VAL A 201 13.07 9.97 -19.14
N ARG A 202 11.73 9.99 -19.25
CA ARG A 202 10.84 9.92 -18.11
C ARG A 202 10.89 8.56 -17.41
N ALA A 203 10.80 7.47 -18.18
CA ALA A 203 10.91 6.11 -17.64
C ALA A 203 12.26 5.90 -16.93
N SER A 204 13.35 6.39 -17.53
CA SER A 204 14.68 6.35 -16.94
C SER A 204 14.76 7.15 -15.64
N ARG A 205 14.17 8.35 -15.56
CA ARG A 205 14.10 9.16 -14.34
C ARG A 205 13.34 8.45 -13.22
N ILE A 206 12.18 7.87 -13.52
CA ILE A 206 11.35 7.14 -12.54
C ILE A 206 12.11 5.92 -12.01
N LEU A 207 12.70 5.13 -12.90
CA LEU A 207 13.53 3.98 -12.52
C LEU A 207 14.72 4.42 -11.67
N HIS A 208 15.39 5.52 -12.04
CA HIS A 208 16.50 6.06 -11.26
C HIS A 208 16.08 6.44 -9.83
N GLY A 209 14.95 7.13 -9.69
CA GLY A 209 14.38 7.50 -8.39
C GLY A 209 14.02 6.30 -7.51
N LEU A 210 13.63 5.18 -8.13
CA LEU A 210 13.38 3.91 -7.44
C LEU A 210 14.65 3.07 -7.20
N GLY A 211 15.83 3.64 -7.43
CA GLY A 211 17.13 3.03 -7.13
C GLY A 211 17.75 2.22 -8.27
N PHE A 212 17.26 2.32 -9.51
CA PHE A 212 17.89 1.64 -10.66
C PHE A 212 19.02 2.49 -11.24
N THR A 213 20.21 1.92 -11.28
CA THR A 213 21.35 2.49 -12.02
C THR A 213 21.15 2.37 -13.53
N ALA A 214 21.85 3.17 -14.33
CA ALA A 214 21.78 3.11 -15.79
C ALA A 214 22.04 1.69 -16.34
N ALA A 215 22.99 0.96 -15.74
CA ALA A 215 23.27 -0.43 -16.10
C ALA A 215 22.10 -1.37 -15.75
N MET A 216 21.44 -1.16 -14.61
CA MET A 216 20.27 -1.94 -14.20
C MET A 216 19.06 -1.67 -15.10
N GLN A 217 18.87 -0.44 -15.56
CA GLN A 217 17.75 -0.10 -16.45
C GLN A 217 17.78 -0.90 -17.76
N GLN A 218 18.99 -1.20 -18.25
CA GLN A 218 19.21 -2.01 -19.46
C GLN A 218 19.24 -3.53 -19.19
N LYS A 219 19.28 -3.95 -17.93
CA LYS A 219 19.31 -5.37 -17.54
C LYS A 219 17.94 -6.01 -17.79
N LYS A 220 17.95 -7.28 -18.18
CA LYS A 220 16.74 -8.07 -18.42
C LYS A 220 15.96 -8.31 -17.13
N LEU A 221 14.63 -8.32 -17.23
CA LEU A 221 13.74 -8.44 -16.08
C LEU A 221 13.88 -9.79 -15.34
N LYS A 222 14.18 -10.87 -16.07
CA LYS A 222 14.40 -12.20 -15.50
C LYS A 222 15.59 -12.30 -14.53
N ASP A 223 16.55 -11.39 -14.64
CA ASP A 223 17.75 -11.39 -13.81
C ASP A 223 17.60 -10.56 -12.53
N PHE A 224 16.38 -10.06 -12.26
CA PHE A 224 16.04 -9.31 -11.06
C PHE A 224 15.30 -10.20 -10.05
N SER A 225 15.57 -9.95 -8.75
CA SER A 225 14.77 -10.56 -7.69
C SER A 225 13.34 -10.02 -7.70
N GLY A 226 12.41 -10.73 -7.04
CA GLY A 226 11.01 -10.33 -6.97
C GLY A 226 10.79 -8.89 -6.45
N GLY A 227 11.53 -8.49 -5.41
CA GLY A 227 11.49 -7.12 -4.89
C GLY A 227 11.89 -6.06 -5.93
N TRP A 228 12.89 -6.32 -6.77
CA TRP A 228 13.25 -5.41 -7.87
C TRP A 228 12.19 -5.43 -8.98
N ARG A 229 11.60 -6.59 -9.30
CA ARG A 229 10.48 -6.69 -10.26
C ARG A 229 9.23 -5.97 -9.77
N MET A 230 8.99 -5.94 -8.47
CA MET A 230 7.94 -5.10 -7.84
C MET A 230 8.25 -3.60 -8.00
N ARG A 231 9.51 -3.18 -7.86
CA ARG A 231 9.90 -1.78 -8.14
C ARG A 231 9.69 -1.40 -9.62
N VAL A 232 9.95 -2.31 -10.56
CA VAL A 232 9.62 -2.06 -11.98
C VAL A 232 8.10 -1.95 -12.18
N ALA A 233 7.31 -2.80 -11.51
CA ALA A 233 5.84 -2.72 -11.55
C ALA A 233 5.33 -1.36 -11.02
N LEU A 234 5.91 -0.87 -9.92
CA LEU A 234 5.64 0.46 -9.38
C LEU A 234 6.07 1.57 -10.35
N ALA A 235 7.25 1.45 -10.97
CA ALA A 235 7.74 2.40 -11.97
C ALA A 235 6.77 2.51 -13.15
N ARG A 236 6.24 1.36 -13.62
CA ARG A 236 5.22 1.30 -14.67
C ARG A 236 3.93 2.01 -14.24
N ALA A 237 3.46 1.79 -13.02
CA ALA A 237 2.27 2.45 -12.48
C ALA A 237 2.42 3.99 -12.46
N LEU A 238 3.58 4.48 -12.01
CA LEU A 238 3.92 5.91 -11.98
C LEU A 238 4.10 6.51 -13.38
N PHE A 239 4.62 5.71 -14.32
CA PHE A 239 4.76 6.13 -15.71
C PHE A 239 3.39 6.30 -16.38
N ILE A 240 2.48 5.35 -16.20
CA ILE A 240 1.11 5.35 -16.76
C ILE A 240 0.27 6.53 -16.26
N LYS A 241 0.45 6.92 -14.99
CA LYS A 241 -0.40 7.88 -14.27
C LYS A 241 -1.89 7.61 -14.53
N PRO A 242 -2.48 6.55 -13.95
CA PRO A 242 -3.91 6.26 -14.09
C PRO A 242 -4.80 7.35 -13.48
N PHE A 243 -6.10 7.34 -13.77
CA PHE A 243 -7.06 8.20 -13.08
C PHE A 243 -7.19 7.83 -11.61
N MET A 244 -7.17 6.54 -11.30
CA MET A 244 -7.14 6.02 -9.94
C MET A 244 -5.94 5.10 -9.75
N LEU A 245 -5.02 5.47 -8.85
CA LEU A 245 -3.87 4.65 -8.47
C LEU A 245 -4.12 4.02 -7.10
N LEU A 246 -4.07 2.70 -7.02
CA LEU A 246 -4.22 1.93 -5.79
C LEU A 246 -2.88 1.27 -5.44
N LEU A 247 -2.33 1.61 -4.27
CA LEU A 247 -1.06 1.08 -3.78
C LEU A 247 -1.25 0.40 -2.41
N ASP A 248 -0.88 -0.87 -2.31
CA ASP A 248 -0.87 -1.61 -1.05
C ASP A 248 0.58 -1.79 -0.55
N GLU A 249 0.92 -1.12 0.55
CA GLU A 249 2.25 -1.12 1.18
C GLU A 249 3.44 -0.92 0.20
N PRO A 250 3.47 0.18 -0.58
CA PRO A 250 4.49 0.36 -1.62
C PRO A 250 5.91 0.53 -1.08
N THR A 251 6.07 0.84 0.21
CA THR A 251 7.37 1.06 0.86
C THR A 251 8.09 -0.23 1.27
N ASN A 252 7.42 -1.38 1.31
CA ASN A 252 7.98 -2.63 1.88
C ASN A 252 9.25 -3.14 1.20
N HIS A 253 9.43 -2.85 -0.09
CA HIS A 253 10.59 -3.28 -0.87
C HIS A 253 11.51 -2.12 -1.25
N LEU A 254 11.28 -0.94 -0.66
CA LEU A 254 12.03 0.29 -0.92
C LEU A 254 13.05 0.54 0.19
N ASP A 255 14.20 1.06 -0.22
CA ASP A 255 15.20 1.65 0.66
C ASP A 255 14.80 3.10 0.97
N LEU A 256 15.39 3.68 2.02
CA LEU A 256 14.99 4.99 2.54
C LEU A 256 15.01 6.07 1.44
N ASP A 257 16.07 6.13 0.63
CA ASP A 257 16.21 7.12 -0.43
C ASP A 257 15.09 6.98 -1.49
N ALA A 258 14.76 5.74 -1.88
CA ALA A 258 13.67 5.48 -2.81
C ALA A 258 12.28 5.76 -2.20
N CYS A 259 12.10 5.55 -0.89
CA CYS A 259 10.88 5.92 -0.18
C CYS A 259 10.67 7.44 -0.20
N VAL A 260 11.70 8.22 0.10
CA VAL A 260 11.64 9.68 0.08
C VAL A 260 11.35 10.19 -1.34
N TRP A 261 12.02 9.63 -2.34
CA TRP A 261 11.75 9.98 -3.74
C TRP A 261 10.30 9.65 -4.15
N LEU A 262 9.79 8.47 -3.75
CA LEU A 262 8.41 8.07 -4.03
C LEU A 262 7.41 9.01 -3.35
N GLU A 263 7.70 9.44 -2.12
CA GLU A 263 6.87 10.40 -1.38
C GLU A 263 6.75 11.72 -2.16
N GLU A 264 7.86 12.26 -2.64
CA GLU A 264 7.88 13.49 -3.44
C GLU A 264 7.10 13.34 -4.75
N GLU A 265 7.25 12.21 -5.44
CA GLU A 265 6.55 11.95 -6.70
C GLU A 265 5.03 11.83 -6.47
N LEU A 266 4.60 11.06 -5.46
CA LEU A 266 3.19 10.84 -5.13
C LEU A 266 2.51 12.08 -4.54
N LYS A 267 3.25 12.96 -3.85
CA LYS A 267 2.74 14.23 -3.34
C LYS A 267 2.19 15.13 -4.45
N SER A 268 2.77 15.05 -5.64
CA SER A 268 2.35 15.80 -6.82
C SER A 268 1.22 15.12 -7.63
N PHE A 269 0.75 13.94 -7.20
CA PHE A 269 -0.28 13.21 -7.91
C PHE A 269 -1.61 13.99 -7.90
N LYS A 270 -2.10 14.32 -9.10
CA LYS A 270 -3.24 15.22 -9.34
C LYS A 270 -4.60 14.51 -9.41
N ARG A 271 -4.63 13.18 -9.40
CA ARG A 271 -5.87 12.39 -9.54
C ARG A 271 -6.14 11.60 -8.26
N ILE A 272 -6.92 10.53 -8.31
CA ILE A 272 -7.28 9.74 -7.13
C ILE A 272 -6.12 8.82 -6.79
N LEU A 273 -5.53 8.99 -5.60
CA LEU A 273 -4.56 8.06 -5.04
C LEU A 273 -5.17 7.44 -3.78
N VAL A 274 -5.22 6.11 -3.72
CA VAL A 274 -5.57 5.37 -2.49
C VAL A 274 -4.37 4.52 -2.10
N LEU A 275 -3.92 4.69 -0.87
CA LEU A 275 -2.68 4.13 -0.40
C LEU A 275 -2.87 3.46 0.96
N ILE A 276 -2.44 2.21 1.08
CA ILE A 276 -2.27 1.54 2.38
C ILE A 276 -0.79 1.66 2.73
N SER A 277 -0.51 2.20 3.91
CA SER A 277 0.85 2.17 4.47
C SER A 277 0.81 2.08 5.99
N HIS A 278 1.77 1.34 6.55
CA HIS A 278 2.06 1.33 7.97
C HIS A 278 3.04 2.45 8.40
N SER A 279 3.64 3.18 7.46
CA SER A 279 4.58 4.27 7.75
C SER A 279 3.84 5.59 8.00
N GLN A 280 3.98 6.11 9.23
CA GLN A 280 3.37 7.39 9.62
C GLN A 280 3.93 8.57 8.83
N ASP A 281 5.25 8.63 8.68
CA ASP A 281 5.94 9.71 7.95
C ASP A 281 5.48 9.76 6.49
N PHE A 282 5.37 8.59 5.85
CA PHE A 282 4.94 8.48 4.46
C PHE A 282 3.48 8.91 4.25
N LEU A 283 2.58 8.47 5.15
CA LEU A 283 1.18 8.94 5.15
C LEU A 283 1.10 10.45 5.38
N ASN A 284 1.94 10.99 6.26
CA ASN A 284 2.01 12.42 6.53
C ASN A 284 2.47 13.25 5.33
N GLY A 285 3.44 12.74 4.58
CA GLY A 285 4.02 13.42 3.42
C GLY A 285 3.12 13.42 2.18
N VAL A 286 2.40 12.31 1.94
CA VAL A 286 1.61 12.11 0.71
C VAL A 286 0.14 12.46 0.89
N CYS A 287 -0.50 11.99 1.97
CA CYS A 287 -1.97 11.95 2.06
C CYS A 287 -2.58 13.33 2.39
N THR A 288 -3.71 13.64 1.75
CA THR A 288 -4.56 14.80 2.07
C THR A 288 -5.73 14.43 2.96
N ASN A 289 -6.10 13.16 2.96
CA ASN A 289 -7.23 12.60 3.68
C ASN A 289 -6.85 11.23 4.21
N ILE A 290 -7.40 10.87 5.36
CA ILE A 290 -7.24 9.55 5.97
C ILE A 290 -8.60 8.87 6.00
N ILE A 291 -8.66 7.65 5.48
CA ILE A 291 -9.80 6.75 5.57
C ILE A 291 -9.49 5.74 6.68
N HIS A 292 -10.20 5.82 7.79
CA HIS A 292 -10.06 4.90 8.90
C HIS A 292 -11.12 3.81 8.80
N LEU A 293 -10.67 2.58 8.52
CA LEU A 293 -11.46 1.37 8.54
C LEU A 293 -11.58 0.87 9.99
N HIS A 294 -12.70 1.16 10.63
CA HIS A 294 -12.95 0.79 12.03
C HIS A 294 -14.41 0.36 12.22
N GLN A 295 -14.63 -0.70 13.01
CA GLN A 295 -15.97 -1.26 13.27
C GLN A 295 -16.79 -1.50 11.99
N ARG A 296 -16.16 -2.07 10.95
CA ARG A 296 -16.77 -2.37 9.64
C ARG A 296 -17.31 -1.15 8.89
N LYS A 297 -16.83 0.05 9.22
CA LYS A 297 -17.21 1.31 8.56
C LYS A 297 -15.97 2.09 8.13
N LEU A 298 -16.15 2.89 7.09
CA LEU A 298 -15.16 3.86 6.63
C LEU A 298 -15.45 5.22 7.26
N LYS A 299 -14.50 5.74 8.04
CA LYS A 299 -14.55 7.09 8.61
C LYS A 299 -13.53 7.98 7.91
N TYR A 300 -13.96 9.16 7.49
CA TYR A 300 -13.14 10.11 6.74
C TYR A 300 -12.61 11.21 7.64
N TYR A 301 -11.31 11.47 7.55
CA TYR A 301 -10.64 12.57 8.23
C TYR A 301 -9.95 13.43 7.18
N THR A 302 -10.14 14.74 7.27
CA THR A 302 -9.44 15.69 6.41
C THR A 302 -8.13 16.06 7.06
N GLY A 303 -7.04 15.99 6.29
CA GLY A 303 -5.71 16.26 6.79
C GLY A 303 -4.72 15.12 6.58
N ASN A 304 -3.50 15.36 7.04
CA ASN A 304 -2.44 14.36 7.11
C ASN A 304 -2.65 13.41 8.32
N TYR A 305 -1.73 12.45 8.51
CA TYR A 305 -1.83 11.47 9.58
C TYR A 305 -1.81 12.11 10.99
N ASP A 306 -0.97 13.12 11.22
CA ASP A 306 -0.91 13.83 12.51
C ASP A 306 -2.22 14.53 12.86
N GLN A 307 -2.83 15.20 11.87
CA GLN A 307 -4.14 15.83 12.03
C GLN A 307 -5.22 14.79 12.32
N TYR A 308 -5.16 13.63 11.67
CA TYR A 308 -6.04 12.50 11.97
C TYR A 308 -5.88 12.03 13.42
N VAL A 309 -4.65 11.79 13.90
CA VAL A 309 -4.38 11.32 15.27
C VAL A 309 -4.97 12.31 16.28
N LYS A 310 -4.66 13.59 16.13
CA LYS A 310 -5.17 14.64 17.01
C LYS A 310 -6.71 14.71 17.00
N THR A 311 -7.31 14.72 15.80
CA THR A 311 -8.78 14.78 15.66
C THR A 311 -9.43 13.54 16.26
N ARG A 312 -8.83 12.36 16.10
CA ARG A 312 -9.32 11.11 16.67
C ARG A 312 -9.28 11.16 18.20
N GLU A 313 -8.16 11.57 18.79
CA GLU A 313 -8.02 11.71 20.25
C GLU A 313 -9.07 12.67 20.82
N GLU A 314 -9.27 13.83 20.18
CA GLU A 314 -10.30 14.79 20.60
C GLU A 314 -11.73 14.21 20.52
N LEU A 315 -12.04 13.46 19.46
CA LEU A 315 -13.34 12.79 19.32
C LEU A 315 -13.54 11.68 20.35
N GLU A 316 -12.51 10.87 20.61
CA GLU A 316 -12.54 9.79 21.59
C GLU A 316 -12.69 10.34 23.02
N GLU A 317 -11.97 11.41 23.37
CA GLU A 317 -12.15 12.09 24.66
C GLU A 317 -13.57 12.63 24.82
N ASN A 318 -14.10 13.29 23.79
CA ASN A 318 -15.45 13.85 23.83
C ASN A 318 -16.51 12.74 23.94
N GLN A 319 -16.32 11.62 23.24
CA GLN A 319 -17.17 10.45 23.35
C GLN A 319 -17.09 9.83 24.75
N MET A 320 -15.90 9.68 25.34
CA MET A 320 -15.73 9.18 26.70
C MET A 320 -16.35 10.10 27.77
N LYS A 321 -16.21 11.42 27.63
CA LYS A 321 -16.86 12.39 28.52
C LYS A 321 -18.38 12.28 28.44
N ARG A 322 -18.95 12.17 27.24
CA ARG A 322 -20.40 11.95 27.03
C ARG A 322 -20.85 10.61 27.61
N PHE A 323 -20.12 9.54 27.35
CA PHE A 323 -20.40 8.21 27.89
C PHE A 323 -20.43 8.24 29.42
N ASN A 324 -19.40 8.80 30.07
CA ASN A 324 -19.34 8.89 31.53
C ASN A 324 -20.50 9.74 32.08
N TRP A 325 -20.80 10.88 31.45
CA TRP A 325 -21.93 11.71 31.84
C TRP A 325 -23.27 10.97 31.74
N GLU A 326 -23.51 10.23 30.64
CA GLU A 326 -24.70 9.40 30.46
C GLU A 326 -24.77 8.28 31.52
N GLN A 327 -23.66 7.59 31.79
CA GLN A 327 -23.61 6.55 32.81
C GLN A 327 -23.87 7.09 34.22
N ASP A 328 -23.34 8.26 34.56
CA ASP A 328 -23.58 8.94 35.84
C ASP A 328 -25.06 9.36 35.97
N GLN A 329 -25.66 9.88 34.90
CA GLN A 329 -27.09 10.20 34.87
C GLN A 329 -27.94 8.94 35.06
N ILE A 330 -27.62 7.85 34.35
CA ILE A 330 -28.29 6.56 34.47
C ILE A 330 -28.16 6.03 35.90
N ALA A 331 -26.96 6.06 36.48
CA ALA A 331 -26.70 5.62 37.84
C ALA A 331 -27.49 6.44 38.87
N HIS A 332 -27.49 7.77 38.72
CA HIS A 332 -28.25 8.66 39.60
C HIS A 332 -29.77 8.43 39.50
N MET A 333 -30.30 8.25 38.28
CA MET A 333 -31.72 7.96 38.06
C MET A 333 -32.11 6.58 38.61
N LYS A 334 -31.28 5.55 38.39
CA LYS A 334 -31.48 4.20 38.96
C LYS A 334 -31.48 4.24 40.49
N ASN A 335 -30.51 4.93 41.11
CA ASN A 335 -30.44 5.10 42.56
C ASN A 335 -31.67 5.83 43.11
N TYR A 336 -32.16 6.85 42.40
CA TYR A 336 -33.37 7.59 42.80
C TYR A 336 -34.61 6.69 42.73
N ILE A 337 -34.78 5.93 41.66
CA ILE A 337 -35.89 4.98 41.48
C ILE A 337 -35.84 3.91 42.59
N ALA A 338 -34.66 3.35 42.87
CA ALA A 338 -34.49 2.34 43.93
C ALA A 338 -34.83 2.88 45.33
N ARG A 339 -34.42 4.12 45.65
CA ARG A 339 -34.67 4.73 46.97
C ARG A 339 -36.10 5.20 47.18
N PHE A 340 -36.75 5.72 46.14
CA PHE A 340 -38.04 6.42 46.26
C PHE A 340 -39.21 5.75 45.53
N GLY A 341 -38.99 4.61 44.86
CA GLY A 341 -40.01 3.87 44.12
C GLY A 341 -41.15 3.31 44.98
N HIS A 342 -40.87 3.01 46.26
CA HIS A 342 -41.86 2.55 47.24
C HIS A 342 -42.18 3.61 48.32
N GLY A 343 -41.75 4.86 48.12
CA GLY A 343 -41.98 5.96 49.06
C GLY A 343 -43.38 6.57 48.97
N SER A 344 -43.56 7.75 49.56
CA SER A 344 -44.84 8.49 49.52
C SER A 344 -45.38 8.67 48.08
N ALA A 345 -46.70 8.78 47.92
CA ALA A 345 -47.36 8.87 46.60
C ALA A 345 -46.79 9.96 45.66
N LYS A 346 -46.30 11.07 46.24
CA LYS A 346 -45.64 12.16 45.49
C LYS A 346 -44.25 11.76 44.98
N LEU A 347 -43.47 11.07 45.81
CA LEU A 347 -42.12 10.59 45.47
C LEU A 347 -42.18 9.42 44.47
N ALA A 348 -43.15 8.51 44.63
CA ALA A 348 -43.39 7.41 43.70
C ALA A 348 -43.76 7.91 42.29
N ARG A 349 -44.60 8.94 42.17
CA ARG A 349 -44.90 9.59 40.87
C ARG A 349 -43.65 10.21 40.22
N GLN A 350 -42.78 10.84 40.99
CA GLN A 350 -41.51 11.37 40.47
C GLN A 350 -40.55 10.26 40.03
N ALA A 351 -40.48 9.14 40.76
CA ALA A 351 -39.68 7.99 40.37
C ALA A 351 -40.16 7.39 39.04
N GLN A 352 -41.47 7.20 38.85
CA GLN A 352 -42.06 6.73 37.59
C GLN A 352 -41.79 7.68 36.40
N SER A 353 -41.78 8.99 36.64
CA SER A 353 -41.43 9.98 35.60
C SER A 353 -39.96 9.87 35.17
N LYS A 354 -39.04 9.70 36.14
CA LYS A 354 -37.62 9.46 35.84
C LYS A 354 -37.41 8.11 35.15
N GLU A 355 -38.16 7.08 35.52
CA GLU A 355 -38.13 5.77 34.86
C GLU A 355 -38.50 5.86 33.38
N LYS A 356 -39.58 6.57 33.03
CA LYS A 356 -39.94 6.83 31.63
C LYS A 356 -38.87 7.62 30.88
N THR A 357 -38.22 8.57 31.54
CA THR A 357 -37.12 9.36 30.95
C THR A 357 -35.90 8.49 30.68
N LEU A 358 -35.56 7.59 31.62
CA LEU A 358 -34.48 6.61 31.46
C LEU A 358 -34.78 5.65 30.30
N GLN A 359 -36.01 5.13 30.22
CA GLN A 359 -36.44 4.28 29.11
C GLN A 359 -36.31 5.00 27.76
N LYS A 360 -36.68 6.28 27.70
CA LYS A 360 -36.54 7.10 26.49
C LYS A 360 -35.07 7.31 26.11
N MET A 361 -34.19 7.56 27.09
CA MET A 361 -32.74 7.68 26.86
C MET A 361 -32.11 6.39 26.34
N VAL A 362 -32.52 5.24 26.87
CA VAL A 362 -32.04 3.93 26.39
C VAL A 362 -32.58 3.65 24.97
N ALA A 363 -33.84 3.99 24.70
CA ALA A 363 -34.47 3.82 23.40
C ALA A 363 -33.87 4.73 22.30
N SER A 364 -33.34 5.91 22.65
CA SER A 364 -32.67 6.80 21.70
C SER A 364 -31.26 6.34 21.31
N GLY A 365 -30.74 5.26 21.93
CA GLY A 365 -29.36 4.80 21.77
C GLY A 365 -28.43 5.57 22.71
N LEU A 366 -27.66 4.84 23.51
CA LEU A 366 -26.63 5.42 24.37
C LEU A 366 -25.33 5.57 23.59
N THR A 367 -24.52 6.54 24.00
CA THR A 367 -23.16 6.67 23.50
C THR A 367 -22.39 5.38 23.82
N GLU A 368 -21.67 4.83 22.84
CA GLU A 368 -20.83 3.65 23.08
C GLU A 368 -19.56 4.03 23.83
N LYS A 369 -19.06 3.12 24.67
CA LYS A 369 -17.76 3.28 25.31
C LYS A 369 -16.66 3.22 24.25
N VAL A 370 -15.73 4.17 24.27
CA VAL A 370 -14.51 4.07 23.46
C VAL A 370 -13.72 2.86 23.94
N VAL A 371 -13.56 1.88 23.06
CA VAL A 371 -12.67 0.74 23.27
C VAL A 371 -11.41 1.04 22.51
N ASN A 372 -10.33 1.30 23.25
CA ASN A 372 -9.02 1.46 22.63
C ASN A 372 -8.63 0.14 21.95
N ASP A 373 -8.07 0.26 20.76
CA ASP A 373 -7.47 -0.88 20.09
C ASP A 373 -6.40 -1.48 21.01
N LYS A 374 -6.35 -2.81 21.12
CA LYS A 374 -5.33 -3.49 21.93
C LYS A 374 -3.96 -3.23 21.32
N THR A 375 -3.25 -2.24 21.83
CA THR A 375 -1.86 -1.98 21.46
C THR A 375 -0.98 -3.07 22.09
N LEU A 376 -0.33 -3.88 21.27
CA LEU A 376 0.68 -4.83 21.74
C LEU A 376 1.86 -4.03 22.31
N SER A 377 2.08 -4.14 23.61
CA SER A 377 3.27 -3.57 24.25
C SER A 377 4.40 -4.61 24.21
N PHE A 378 5.46 -4.30 23.47
CA PHE A 378 6.66 -5.13 23.49
C PHE A 378 7.51 -4.75 24.69
N TYR A 379 7.72 -5.72 25.58
CA TYR A 379 8.63 -5.59 26.70
C TYR A 379 9.90 -6.39 26.41
N PHE A 380 11.04 -5.72 26.42
CA PHE A 380 12.35 -6.36 26.36
C PHE A 380 12.96 -6.36 27.76
N PRO A 381 13.30 -7.54 28.32
CA PRO A 381 13.96 -7.61 29.62
C PRO A 381 15.25 -6.78 29.64
N PRO A 382 15.59 -6.11 30.75
CA PRO A 382 16.79 -5.32 30.84
C PRO A 382 18.03 -6.20 30.65
N CYS A 383 18.96 -5.74 29.82
CA CYS A 383 20.24 -6.41 29.67
C CYS A 383 21.07 -6.25 30.96
N GLY A 384 21.77 -7.31 31.37
CA GLY A 384 22.72 -7.23 32.49
C GLY A 384 23.91 -6.30 32.16
N LYS A 385 24.83 -6.11 33.10
CA LYS A 385 26.03 -5.30 32.87
C LYS A 385 27.11 -6.10 32.13
N ILE A 386 27.53 -5.61 30.97
CA ILE A 386 28.68 -6.12 30.20
C ILE A 386 29.67 -4.97 30.06
N PRO A 387 30.95 -5.15 30.42
CA PRO A 387 31.94 -4.09 30.26
C PRO A 387 32.17 -3.77 28.77
N PRO A 388 32.30 -2.48 28.40
CA PRO A 388 32.60 -2.10 27.03
C PRO A 388 34.04 -2.47 26.66
N PRO A 389 34.33 -2.74 25.38
CA PRO A 389 33.38 -2.81 24.25
C PRO A 389 32.72 -4.19 24.13
N VAL A 390 31.42 -4.20 23.84
CA VAL A 390 30.64 -5.45 23.73
C VAL A 390 30.96 -6.17 22.43
N ILE A 391 30.98 -5.44 21.32
CA ILE A 391 31.44 -5.92 20.01
C ILE A 391 32.43 -4.91 19.45
N MET A 392 33.60 -5.38 19.04
CA MET A 392 34.64 -4.58 18.43
C MET A 392 34.97 -5.12 17.05
N VAL A 393 34.85 -4.28 16.03
CA VAL A 393 35.18 -4.57 14.63
C VAL A 393 36.46 -3.80 14.30
N GLN A 394 37.52 -4.51 13.89
CA GLN A 394 38.84 -3.91 13.60
C GLN A 394 39.34 -4.32 12.22
N ASN A 395 39.62 -3.33 11.37
CA ASN A 395 40.13 -3.46 10.00
C ASN A 395 39.40 -4.51 9.15
N VAL A 396 38.09 -4.67 9.35
CA VAL A 396 37.35 -5.76 8.70
C VAL A 396 37.15 -5.46 7.22
N SER A 397 37.60 -6.38 6.38
CA SER A 397 37.33 -6.39 4.95
C SER A 397 36.62 -7.69 4.56
N PHE A 398 35.64 -7.60 3.66
CA PHE A 398 34.86 -8.77 3.26
C PHE A 398 34.48 -8.73 1.78
N LYS A 399 34.60 -9.89 1.13
CA LYS A 399 34.08 -10.21 -0.21
C LYS A 399 33.54 -11.64 -0.22
N TYR A 400 32.51 -11.92 -1.02
CA TYR A 400 31.92 -13.27 -1.10
C TYR A 400 32.78 -14.25 -1.89
N SER A 401 33.48 -13.76 -2.91
CA SER A 401 34.39 -14.57 -3.73
C SER A 401 35.56 -13.70 -4.20
N ASP A 402 36.65 -14.33 -4.62
CA ASP A 402 37.84 -13.59 -5.04
C ASP A 402 37.61 -12.71 -6.28
N ASN A 403 36.67 -13.13 -7.13
CA ASN A 403 36.26 -12.41 -8.33
C ASN A 403 35.21 -11.31 -8.08
N THR A 404 34.70 -11.18 -6.85
CA THR A 404 33.70 -10.14 -6.51
C THR A 404 34.37 -8.94 -5.86
N PRO A 405 33.87 -7.72 -6.09
CA PRO A 405 34.37 -6.54 -5.41
C PRO A 405 34.18 -6.67 -3.89
N HIS A 406 35.09 -6.05 -3.13
CA HIS A 406 34.94 -5.94 -1.69
C HIS A 406 33.66 -5.17 -1.35
N ILE A 407 32.83 -5.77 -0.50
CA ILE A 407 31.65 -5.12 0.07
C ILE A 407 32.10 -4.15 1.16
N TYR A 408 33.03 -4.60 2.01
CA TYR A 408 33.64 -3.79 3.07
C TYR A 408 35.16 -3.76 2.90
N LYS A 409 35.75 -2.60 3.16
CA LYS A 409 37.19 -2.38 3.21
C LYS A 409 37.52 -1.60 4.48
N ASN A 410 38.42 -2.16 5.28
CA ASN A 410 38.95 -1.53 6.49
C ASN A 410 37.88 -0.96 7.44
N LEU A 411 36.83 -1.74 7.71
CA LEU A 411 35.72 -1.33 8.56
C LEU A 411 36.14 -1.38 10.04
N GLU A 412 35.96 -0.26 10.75
CA GLU A 412 36.29 -0.11 12.17
C GLU A 412 35.15 0.55 12.93
N PHE A 413 34.59 -0.14 13.92
CA PHE A 413 33.63 0.44 14.87
C PHE A 413 33.44 -0.46 16.10
N GLY A 414 32.95 0.14 17.19
CA GLY A 414 32.54 -0.56 18.41
C GLY A 414 31.03 -0.46 18.64
N ILE A 415 30.45 -1.46 19.28
CA ILE A 415 29.08 -1.45 19.78
C ILE A 415 29.12 -1.67 21.30
N ASP A 416 28.51 -0.76 22.05
CA ASP A 416 28.31 -0.85 23.49
C ASP A 416 26.84 -1.14 23.83
N LEU A 417 26.53 -1.53 25.07
CA LEU A 417 25.18 -1.92 25.50
C LEU A 417 24.12 -0.84 25.30
N ASP A 418 24.48 0.44 25.46
CA ASP A 418 23.55 1.56 25.34
C ASP A 418 23.46 2.12 23.91
N THR A 419 24.16 1.49 22.95
CA THR A 419 24.24 2.00 21.58
C THR A 419 23.00 1.59 20.79
N ARG A 420 22.32 2.57 20.18
CA ARG A 420 21.28 2.34 19.18
C ARG A 420 21.85 2.67 17.79
N VAL A 421 22.05 1.64 16.98
CA VAL A 421 22.63 1.77 15.64
C VAL A 421 21.57 1.49 14.58
N ALA A 422 21.37 2.42 13.66
CA ALA A 422 20.58 2.21 12.45
C ALA A 422 21.52 2.02 11.25
N LEU A 423 21.39 0.89 10.55
CA LEU A 423 22.15 0.61 9.32
C LEU A 423 21.37 1.07 8.10
N VAL A 424 21.79 2.18 7.50
CA VAL A 424 21.19 2.75 6.29
C VAL A 424 22.06 2.50 5.07
N GLY A 425 21.43 2.45 3.89
CA GLY A 425 22.12 2.24 2.62
C GLY A 425 21.24 1.49 1.62
N PRO A 426 21.63 1.47 0.34
CA PRO A 426 20.81 0.91 -0.71
C PRO A 426 20.66 -0.62 -0.58
N ASN A 427 19.64 -1.17 -1.22
CA ASN A 427 19.47 -2.62 -1.28
C ASN A 427 20.64 -3.27 -2.02
N GLY A 428 21.24 -4.29 -1.40
CA GLY A 428 22.46 -4.93 -1.91
C GLY A 428 23.78 -4.31 -1.44
N ALA A 429 23.77 -3.22 -0.66
CA ALA A 429 24.99 -2.60 -0.09
C ALA A 429 25.73 -3.48 0.94
N GLY A 430 25.16 -4.62 1.34
CA GLY A 430 25.77 -5.53 2.32
C GLY A 430 25.25 -5.40 3.75
N LYS A 431 24.15 -4.67 4.00
CA LYS A 431 23.55 -4.51 5.35
C LYS A 431 23.33 -5.86 6.05
N SER A 432 22.66 -6.80 5.38
CA SER A 432 22.44 -8.16 5.89
C SER A 432 23.74 -8.95 6.05
N THR A 433 24.73 -8.69 5.18
CA THR A 433 26.07 -9.29 5.26
C THR A 433 26.80 -8.83 6.51
N LEU A 434 26.69 -7.54 6.90
CA LEU A 434 27.27 -7.03 8.14
C LEU A 434 26.65 -7.70 9.36
N LEU A 435 25.32 -7.87 9.39
CA LEU A 435 24.67 -8.60 10.47
C LEU A 435 25.17 -10.04 10.56
N LYS A 436 25.34 -10.74 9.43
CA LYS A 436 25.91 -12.10 9.39
C LYS A 436 27.36 -12.14 9.90
N LEU A 437 28.17 -11.15 9.56
CA LEU A 437 29.55 -11.01 10.07
C LEU A 437 29.55 -10.79 11.60
N LEU A 438 28.71 -9.90 12.11
CA LEU A 438 28.56 -9.65 13.55
C LEU A 438 28.04 -10.88 14.30
N MET A 439 27.22 -11.73 13.67
CA MET A 439 26.78 -13.01 14.23
C MET A 439 27.85 -14.10 14.17
N GLY A 440 28.86 -13.97 13.30
CA GLY A 440 29.89 -14.99 13.08
C GLY A 440 29.45 -16.10 12.12
N GLU A 441 28.36 -15.91 11.38
CA GLU A 441 27.92 -16.80 10.30
C GLU A 441 28.82 -16.67 9.06
N LEU A 442 29.41 -15.50 8.89
CA LEU A 442 30.43 -15.22 7.89
C LEU A 442 31.72 -14.84 8.59
N LEU A 443 32.84 -15.29 8.04
CA LEU A 443 34.17 -14.89 8.48
C LEU A 443 34.65 -13.71 7.64
N PRO A 444 35.29 -12.69 8.25
CA PRO A 444 35.90 -11.62 7.49
C PRO A 444 37.05 -12.18 6.62
N THR A 445 37.26 -11.59 5.44
CA THR A 445 38.41 -11.93 4.58
C THR A 445 39.71 -11.40 5.17
N ASP A 446 39.65 -10.24 5.81
CA ASP A 446 40.74 -9.60 6.54
C ASP A 446 40.19 -8.84 7.75
N GLY A 447 41.01 -8.63 8.77
CA GLY A 447 40.61 -8.03 10.05
C GLY A 447 39.95 -8.99 11.04
N MET A 448 39.42 -8.47 12.14
CA MET A 448 38.81 -9.28 13.20
C MET A 448 37.55 -8.64 13.81
N ILE A 449 36.61 -9.49 14.21
CA ILE A 449 35.43 -9.12 15.00
C ILE A 449 35.55 -9.81 16.35
N ARG A 450 35.73 -9.04 17.42
CA ARG A 450 35.79 -9.53 18.80
C ARG A 450 34.46 -9.26 19.49
N LYS A 451 33.90 -10.29 20.11
CA LYS A 451 32.67 -10.21 20.91
C LYS A 451 32.99 -10.56 22.35
N HIS A 452 32.37 -9.87 23.30
CA HIS A 452 32.48 -10.23 24.70
C HIS A 452 31.88 -11.62 24.95
N SER A 453 32.53 -12.46 25.77
CA SER A 453 32.14 -13.87 25.98
C SER A 453 30.72 -14.06 26.50
N HIS A 454 30.23 -13.09 27.29
CA HIS A 454 28.90 -13.13 27.91
C HIS A 454 27.80 -12.44 27.08
N VAL A 455 28.10 -11.95 25.87
CA VAL A 455 27.06 -11.32 25.03
C VAL A 455 26.10 -12.39 24.49
N LYS A 456 24.80 -12.13 24.64
CA LYS A 456 23.74 -12.91 23.99
C LYS A 456 23.08 -12.02 22.94
N ILE A 457 23.02 -12.49 21.70
CA ILE A 457 22.46 -11.72 20.59
C ILE A 457 21.14 -12.37 20.17
N GLY A 458 20.04 -11.61 20.27
CA GLY A 458 18.76 -11.99 19.68
C GLY A 458 18.68 -11.47 18.24
N ARG A 459 18.40 -12.35 17.28
CA ARG A 459 18.27 -11.98 15.87
C ARG A 459 16.83 -12.15 15.41
N TYR A 460 16.29 -11.10 14.80
CA TYR A 460 15.03 -11.17 14.07
C TYR A 460 15.32 -11.37 12.58
N HIS A 461 14.75 -12.41 11.99
CA HIS A 461 14.90 -12.71 10.55
C HIS A 461 13.66 -12.27 9.78
N GLN A 462 13.86 -11.73 8.58
CA GLN A 462 12.76 -11.38 7.68
C GLN A 462 11.97 -12.62 7.20
N HIS A 463 12.61 -13.79 7.17
CA HIS A 463 12.02 -15.08 6.78
C HIS A 463 11.74 -15.99 8.00
N LEU A 464 11.30 -15.42 9.12
CA LEU A 464 11.03 -16.19 10.34
C LEU A 464 9.97 -17.28 10.12
N THR A 465 9.02 -17.06 9.22
CA THR A 465 7.95 -18.01 8.86
C THR A 465 8.48 -19.36 8.37
N GLU A 466 9.65 -19.40 7.73
CA GLU A 466 10.27 -20.65 7.27
C GLU A 466 10.91 -21.45 8.41
N GLN A 467 11.17 -20.82 9.56
CA GLN A 467 11.77 -21.43 10.76
C GLN A 467 10.72 -21.80 11.81
N LEU A 468 9.46 -21.37 11.64
CA LEU A 468 8.38 -21.64 12.56
C LEU A 468 7.72 -22.98 12.23
N GLU A 469 7.52 -23.81 13.25
CA GLU A 469 6.72 -25.03 13.14
C GLU A 469 5.24 -24.63 13.11
N LEU A 470 4.66 -24.57 11.91
CA LEU A 470 3.27 -24.13 11.68
C LEU A 470 2.22 -25.05 12.32
N ASP A 471 2.61 -26.28 12.68
CA ASP A 471 1.74 -27.25 13.34
C ASP A 471 1.54 -26.97 14.84
N LEU A 472 2.36 -26.09 15.44
CA LEU A 472 2.28 -25.74 16.85
C LEU A 472 1.62 -24.39 17.06
N SER A 473 0.86 -24.24 18.15
CA SER A 473 0.38 -22.92 18.55
C SER A 473 1.55 -22.04 19.02
N PRO A 474 1.44 -20.69 18.92
CA PRO A 474 2.51 -19.79 19.35
C PRO A 474 2.95 -20.00 20.81
N LEU A 475 2.01 -20.36 21.70
CA LEU A 475 2.31 -20.62 23.10
C LEU A 475 3.10 -21.92 23.26
N GLU A 476 2.70 -22.99 22.58
CA GLU A 476 3.41 -24.28 22.62
C GLU A 476 4.83 -24.16 22.05
N TYR A 477 4.99 -23.41 20.95
CA TYR A 477 6.31 -23.12 20.40
C TYR A 477 7.20 -22.41 21.42
N MET A 478 6.69 -21.36 22.09
CA MET A 478 7.45 -20.66 23.13
C MET A 478 7.79 -21.55 24.32
N MET A 479 6.88 -22.41 24.78
CA MET A 479 7.14 -23.36 25.86
C MET A 479 8.15 -24.45 25.47
N LYS A 480 8.16 -24.87 24.19
CA LYS A 480 9.12 -25.82 23.64
C LYS A 480 10.53 -25.21 23.57
N CYS A 481 10.64 -23.98 23.09
CA CYS A 481 11.93 -23.27 22.96
C CYS A 481 12.51 -22.83 24.31
N PHE A 482 11.65 -22.53 25.29
CA PHE A 482 12.04 -22.04 26.59
C PHE A 482 11.40 -22.85 27.73
N PRO A 483 11.77 -24.14 27.89
CA PRO A 483 11.15 -25.05 28.87
C PRO A 483 11.39 -24.65 30.34
N GLU A 484 12.36 -23.75 30.56
CA GLU A 484 12.71 -23.20 31.87
C GLU A 484 11.74 -22.09 32.32
N ILE A 485 11.02 -21.46 31.39
CA ILE A 485 10.03 -20.41 31.68
C ILE A 485 8.67 -21.08 31.88
N LYS A 486 8.37 -21.47 33.13
CA LYS A 486 7.16 -22.25 33.45
C LYS A 486 5.91 -21.45 33.80
N GLU A 487 5.94 -20.12 33.93
CA GLU A 487 4.71 -19.40 34.31
C GLU A 487 4.67 -17.91 33.94
N LYS A 488 3.44 -17.45 33.71
CA LYS A 488 3.02 -16.05 33.49
C LYS A 488 3.59 -15.13 34.57
N GLU A 489 4.55 -14.29 34.24
CA GLU A 489 4.68 -13.01 34.96
C GLU A 489 3.41 -12.20 34.68
N ARG A 490 2.67 -11.90 35.74
CA ARG A 490 1.36 -11.24 35.72
C ARG A 490 1.43 -9.78 35.34
#